data_AF-A0A6J5BZR4-F1
#
_entry.id   AF-A0A6J5BZR4-F1
#
_cell.length_a   1.000
_cell.length_b   1.000
_cell.length_c   1.000
_cell.angle_alpha   90.00
_cell.angle_beta   90.00
_cell.angle_gamma   90.00
#
_symmetry.space_group_name_H-M   'P 1'
#
loop_
_entity.id
_entity.type
_entity.pdbx_description
1 polymer ?
#
loop_
_entity_poly.entity_id
_entity_poly.type
_entity_poly.pdbx_seq_one_letter_code
_entity_poly.pdbx_strand_id
1 'polypeptide(L)' 'MENDDRLRPGHPLYEEAMALELTVRTLRHAQGKKNPEDVLYASPEWNVVSEEFVRDLYRAMGGNPAELP' A
#
# COMPACT_ATOMS: atom_id res chain seq x y z
N MET A 1 -15.21 5.07 19.68
CA MET A 1 -14.58 4.92 18.36
C MET A 1 -15.67 4.44 17.43
N GLU A 2 -16.11 5.26 16.48
CA GLU A 2 -16.92 4.77 15.37
C GLU A 2 -16.07 3.71 14.66
N ASN A 3 -16.55 2.46 14.64
CA ASN A 3 -16.03 1.51 13.68
C ASN A 3 -16.33 2.11 12.32
N ASP A 4 -15.29 2.52 11.58
CA ASP A 4 -15.48 3.03 10.23
C ASP A 4 -15.93 1.86 9.35
N ASP A 5 -17.24 1.65 9.34
CA ASP A 5 -17.95 0.66 8.55
C ASP A 5 -17.62 0.74 7.06
N ARG A 6 -16.92 1.79 6.61
CA ARG A 6 -16.49 1.99 5.23
C ARG A 6 -15.26 1.17 4.84
N LEU A 7 -14.46 0.72 5.82
CA LEU A 7 -13.25 -0.09 5.61
C LEU A 7 -13.48 -1.57 5.96
N ARG A 8 -14.69 -2.07 5.80
CA ARG A 8 -15.03 -3.50 5.94
C ARG A 8 -15.19 -4.18 4.57
N PRO A 9 -14.86 -5.47 4.44
CA PRO A 9 -15.14 -6.25 3.23
C PRO A 9 -16.56 -6.07 2.71
N GLY A 10 -16.71 -5.92 1.40
CA GLY A 10 -17.98 -5.67 0.72
C GLY A 10 -18.45 -4.21 0.70
N HIS A 11 -17.80 -3.29 1.44
CA HIS A 11 -18.07 -1.87 1.29
C HIS A 11 -17.30 -1.32 0.07
N PRO A 12 -17.89 -0.48 -0.80
CA PRO A 12 -17.23 0.00 -2.01
C PRO A 12 -15.86 0.65 -1.79
N LEU A 13 -15.73 1.46 -0.74
CA LEU A 13 -14.44 2.11 -0.39
C LEU A 13 -13.37 1.09 0.02
N TYR A 14 -13.75 0.02 0.72
CA TYR A 14 -12.83 -1.05 1.06
C TYR A 14 -12.35 -1.77 -0.20
N GLU A 15 -13.28 -2.15 -1.07
CA GLU A 15 -12.95 -2.85 -2.33
C GLU A 15 -12.06 -1.97 -3.23
N GLU A 16 -12.31 -0.67 -3.28
CA GLU A 16 -11.46 0.29 -4.01
C GLU A 16 -10.04 0.36 -3.41
N ALA A 17 -9.93 0.46 -2.08
CA ALA A 17 -8.63 0.46 -1.39
C ALA A 17 -7.86 -0.85 -1.63
N MET A 18 -8.53 -2.00 -1.56
CA MET A 18 -7.92 -3.30 -1.83
C MET A 18 -7.49 -3.45 -3.29
N ALA A 19 -8.30 -2.96 -4.23
CA ALA A 19 -7.95 -2.97 -5.66
C ALA A 19 -6.72 -2.12 -5.96
N LEU A 20 -6.63 -0.93 -5.36
CA LEU A 20 -5.45 -0.06 -5.45
C LEU A 20 -4.21 -0.74 -4.86
N GLU A 21 -4.33 -1.31 -3.66
CA GLU A 21 -3.25 -2.03 -3.00
C GLU A 21 -2.72 -3.18 -3.87
N LEU A 22 -3.63 -4.03 -4.37
CA LEU A 22 -3.28 -5.16 -5.22
C LEU A 22 -2.61 -4.72 -6.53
N THR A 23 -3.08 -3.62 -7.10
CA THR A 23 -2.48 -3.04 -8.32
C THR A 23 -1.03 -2.64 -8.07
N VAL A 24 -0.77 -1.91 -6.98
CA VAL A 24 0.61 -1.49 -6.63
C VAL A 24 1.50 -2.70 -6.34
N ARG A 25 1.02 -3.70 -5.58
CA ARG A 25 1.76 -4.94 -5.32
C ARG A 25 2.16 -5.65 -6.61
N THR A 26 1.21 -5.76 -7.54
CA THR A 26 1.42 -6.40 -8.84
C THR A 26 2.47 -5.67 -9.67
N LEU A 27 2.40 -4.34 -9.72
CA LEU A 27 3.37 -3.51 -10.44
C LEU A 27 4.77 -3.59 -9.83
N ARG A 28 4.88 -3.54 -8.50
CA ARG A 28 6.17 -3.70 -7.81
C ARG A 28 6.79 -5.06 -8.11
N HIS A 29 6.01 -6.13 -8.05
CA HIS A 29 6.48 -7.47 -8.40
C HIS A 29 6.98 -7.55 -9.86
N ALA A 30 6.23 -6.98 -10.81
CA ALA A 30 6.64 -6.91 -12.21
C ALA A 30 7.94 -6.09 -12.43
N GLN A 31 8.23 -5.14 -11.55
CA GLN A 31 9.47 -4.36 -11.54
C GLN A 31 10.63 -5.06 -10.80
N GLY A 32 10.42 -6.25 -10.24
CA GLY A 32 11.40 -6.96 -9.42
C GLY A 32 11.59 -6.34 -8.03
N LYS A 33 10.68 -5.47 -7.58
CA LYS A 33 10.69 -4.90 -6.23
C LYS A 33 9.96 -5.82 -5.26
N LYS A 34 10.41 -5.83 -4.00
CA LYS A 34 9.72 -6.52 -2.90
C LYS A 34 8.49 -5.74 -2.44
N ASN A 35 7.49 -6.46 -1.96
CA ASN A 35 6.36 -5.93 -1.21
C ASN A 35 6.56 -6.22 0.30
N PRO A 36 5.83 -5.53 1.21
CA PRO A 36 5.97 -5.74 2.65
C PRO A 36 5.78 -7.19 3.10
N GLU A 37 4.95 -7.98 2.41
CA GLU A 37 4.73 -9.40 2.67
C GLU A 37 5.91 -10.32 2.28
N ASP A 38 6.83 -9.83 1.45
CA ASP A 38 7.98 -10.60 0.96
C ASP A 38 9.17 -10.59 1.93
N VAL A 39 9.06 -9.85 3.04
CA VAL A 39 10.13 -9.64 4.02
C VAL A 39 9.63 -9.86 5.44
N LEU A 40 10.56 -10.14 6.37
CA LEU A 40 10.21 -10.42 7.76
C LEU A 40 9.58 -9.18 8.40
N TYR A 41 8.34 -9.32 8.86
CA TYR A 41 7.61 -8.26 9.55
C TYR A 41 8.43 -7.62 10.69
N ALA A 42 8.36 -6.29 10.79
CA ALA A 42 9.08 -5.47 11.78
C ALA A 42 10.61 -5.53 11.72
N SER A 43 11.20 -6.13 10.69
CA SER A 43 12.63 -6.01 10.42
C SER A 43 12.99 -4.62 9.88
N PRO A 44 14.27 -4.20 9.93
CA PRO A 44 14.71 -2.95 9.29
C PRO A 44 14.39 -2.91 7.80
N GLU A 45 14.49 -4.05 7.09
CA GLU A 45 14.14 -4.15 5.67
C GLU A 45 12.63 -3.94 5.45
N TRP A 46 11.79 -4.50 6.33
CA TRP A 46 10.33 -4.31 6.25
C TRP A 46 9.94 -2.84 6.37
N ASN A 47 10.60 -2.06 7.23
CA ASN A 47 10.35 -0.62 7.34
C ASN A 47 10.64 0.10 6.02
N VAL A 48 11.81 -0.15 5.44
CA VAL A 48 12.21 0.47 4.15
C VAL A 48 11.23 0.08 3.03
N VAL A 49 10.92 -1.21 2.89
CA VAL A 49 9.98 -1.69 1.86
C VAL A 49 8.58 -1.12 2.06
N SER A 50 8.12 -0.98 3.31
CA SER A 50 6.82 -0.41 3.64
C SER A 50 6.74 1.09 3.32
N GLU A 51 7.79 1.85 3.61
CA GLU A 51 7.86 3.27 3.24
C GLU A 51 7.83 3.46 1.72
N GLU A 52 8.60 2.67 0.97
CA GLU A 52 8.54 2.69 -0.49
C GLU A 52 7.16 2.30 -1.02
N PHE A 53 6.53 1.28 -0.43
CA PHE A 53 5.20 0.84 -0.80
C PHE A 53 4.15 1.94 -0.59
N VAL A 54 4.20 2.65 0.54
CA VAL A 54 3.32 3.80 0.81
C VAL A 54 3.55 4.94 -0.18
N ARG A 55 4.80 5.22 -0.57
CA ARG A 55 5.11 6.20 -1.61
C ARG A 55 4.52 5.82 -2.96
N ASP A 56 4.56 4.54 -3.33
CA ASP A 56 3.95 4.03 -4.56
C ASP A 56 2.41 4.12 -4.51
N LEU A 57 1.78 3.80 -3.38
CA LEU A 57 0.34 4.01 -3.17
C LEU A 57 -0.05 5.48 -3.34
N TYR A 58 0.69 6.40 -2.71
CA TYR A 58 0.42 7.82 -2.81
C TYR A 58 0.53 8.33 -4.24
N ARG A 59 1.56 7.87 -4.98
CA ARG A 59 1.70 8.15 -6.40
C ARG A 59 0.52 7.60 -7.22
N ALA A 60 0.07 6.38 -6.94
CA ALA A 60 -1.04 5.76 -7.65
C ALA A 60 -2.37 6.51 -7.43
N MET A 61 -2.55 7.16 -6.28
CA MET A 61 -3.67 8.07 -6.01
C MET A 61 -3.53 9.45 -6.70
N GLY A 62 -2.48 9.66 -7.49
CA GLY A 62 -2.19 10.94 -8.16
C GLY A 62 -1.43 11.94 -7.29
N GLY A 63 -1.00 11.56 -6.09
CA GLY A 63 -0.17 12.38 -5.22
C GLY A 63 1.29 12.43 -5.67
N ASN A 64 2.04 13.40 -5.13
CA ASN A 64 3.48 13.51 -5.34
C ASN A 64 4.25 12.99 -4.12
N PRO A 65 4.97 11.85 -4.19
CA PRO A 65 5.66 11.29 -3.04
C PRO A 65 6.72 12.18 -2.38
N ALA A 66 7.17 13.26 -3.06
CA ALA A 66 8.08 14.25 -2.49
C ALA A 66 7.40 15.19 -1.48
N GLU A 67 6.07 15.20 -1.42
CA GLU A 67 5.27 16.00 -0.49
C GLU A 67 4.91 15.22 0.78
N LEU A 68 5.30 13.94 0.86
CA LEU A 68 5.18 13.15 2.08
C LEU A 68 6.26 13.59 3.08
N PRO A 69 5.90 13.80 4.37
CA PRO A 69 6.83 14.25 5.41
C PRO A 69 7.97 13.26 5.71
#